data_AF-A0A0W0Y939-F1
#
_entry.id   AF-A0A0W0Y939-F1
#
_cell.length_a   1.000
_cell.length_b   1.000
_cell.length_c   1.000
_cell.angle_alpha   90.00
_cell.angle_beta   90.00
_cell.angle_gamma   90.00
#
_symmetry.space_group_name_H-M   'P 1'
#
loop_
_entity.id
_entity.type
_entity.pdbx_description
1 polymer ?
#
loop_
_entity_poly.entity_id
_entity_poly.type
_entity_poly.pdbx_seq_one_letter_code
_entity_poly.pdbx_strand_id
1 'polypeptide(L)'
;MWLEETRFDNEYMDKVLDASFFEYGRSGKIYTRDEMMSHLHQTIGAKIPLEDFNVHDISEHVKLVTYISEVGSEKLRANRSSLWVHEKRSWKLRFHQGTPIE
;
A
#
# COMPACT_ATOMS: atom_id res chain seq x y z
N MET A 1 -0.62 -4.85 2.44
CA MET A 1 -1.06 -4.57 1.05
C MET A 1 -0.85 -5.74 0.10
N TRP A 2 0.32 -6.40 0.10
CA TRP A 2 0.64 -7.46 -0.89
C TRP A 2 0.44 -8.91 -0.41
N LEU A 3 0.07 -9.12 0.85
CA LEU A 3 -0.21 -10.43 1.41
C LEU A 3 -1.72 -10.56 1.63
N GLU A 4 -2.30 -11.64 1.14
CA GLU A 4 -3.75 -11.91 1.23
C GLU A 4 -4.23 -11.97 2.67
N GLU A 5 -3.46 -12.65 3.52
CA GLU A 5 -3.74 -12.84 4.95
C GLU A 5 -3.99 -11.53 5.70
N THR A 6 -3.35 -10.44 5.27
CA THR A 6 -3.44 -9.13 5.93
C THR A 6 -4.24 -8.10 5.15
N ARG A 7 -4.29 -8.21 3.81
CA ARG A 7 -4.95 -7.20 2.96
C ARG A 7 -6.47 -7.20 3.10
N PHE A 8 -7.06 -8.35 3.39
CA PHE A 8 -8.51 -8.52 3.55
C PHE A 8 -8.95 -8.77 5.00
N ASP A 9 -8.02 -8.69 5.95
CA ASP A 9 -8.34 -8.69 7.38
C ASP A 9 -8.64 -7.24 7.81
N ASN A 10 -9.92 -6.97 8.07
CA ASN A 10 -10.37 -5.64 8.48
C ASN A 10 -9.82 -5.22 9.85
N GLU A 11 -9.60 -6.13 10.79
CA GLU A 11 -9.01 -5.75 12.08
C GLU A 11 -7.55 -5.35 11.92
N TYR A 12 -6.81 -6.05 11.06
CA TYR A 12 -5.44 -5.68 10.73
C TYR A 12 -5.39 -4.37 9.95
N MET A 13 -6.21 -4.23 8.91
CA MET A 13 -6.22 -3.03 8.08
C MET A 13 -6.67 -1.78 8.84
N ASP A 14 -7.60 -1.89 9.80
CA ASP A 14 -7.97 -0.78 10.68
C ASP A 14 -6.79 -0.30 11.53
N LYS A 15 -5.93 -1.23 11.98
CA LYS A 15 -4.69 -0.92 12.70
C LYS A 15 -3.61 -0.32 11.80
N VAL A 16 -3.62 -0.57 10.50
CA VAL A 16 -2.59 -0.07 9.57
C VAL A 16 -2.99 1.22 8.86
N LEU A 17 -4.24 1.37 8.45
CA LEU A 17 -4.68 2.55 7.70
C LEU A 17 -4.90 3.74 8.62
N ASP A 18 -4.41 4.90 8.18
CA ASP A 18 -4.77 6.19 8.75
C ASP A 18 -6.26 6.49 8.51
N ALA A 19 -6.88 7.29 9.37
CA ALA A 19 -8.27 7.70 9.19
C ALA A 19 -8.49 8.51 7.90
N SER A 20 -7.47 9.26 7.47
CA SER A 20 -7.49 10.07 6.24
C SER A 20 -6.87 9.34 5.03
N PHE A 21 -6.77 8.01 5.08
CA PHE A 21 -6.15 7.24 4.02
C PHE A 21 -6.85 7.40 2.65
N PHE A 22 -6.05 7.52 1.60
CA PHE A 22 -6.49 7.35 0.22
C PHE A 22 -5.36 6.76 -0.65
N GLU A 23 -5.74 6.14 -1.77
CA GLU A 23 -4.81 5.57 -2.73
C GLU A 23 -5.09 6.03 -4.17
N TYR A 24 -4.01 6.28 -4.92
CA TYR A 24 -4.05 6.33 -6.39
C TYR A 24 -3.59 4.98 -6.94
N GLY A 25 -4.55 4.19 -7.42
CA GLY A 25 -4.25 2.88 -7.98
C GLY A 25 -3.45 2.98 -9.28
N ARG A 26 -2.83 1.87 -9.70
CA ARG A 26 -2.15 1.76 -11.01
C ARG A 26 -3.02 2.22 -12.18
N SER A 27 -4.34 2.08 -12.08
CA SER A 27 -5.32 2.49 -13.09
C SER A 27 -5.62 3.99 -13.11
N GLY A 28 -5.07 4.78 -12.18
CA GLY A 28 -5.45 6.17 -11.94
C GLY A 28 -6.75 6.35 -11.14
N LYS A 29 -7.47 5.25 -10.80
CA LYS A 29 -8.63 5.34 -9.90
C LYS A 29 -8.16 5.73 -8.50
N ILE A 30 -8.92 6.64 -7.88
CA ILE A 30 -8.75 7.00 -6.46
C ILE A 30 -9.57 6.00 -5.62
N TYR A 31 -8.96 5.44 -4.60
CA TYR A 31 -9.59 4.56 -3.61
C TYR A 31 -9.57 5.24 -2.24
N THR A 32 -10.73 5.34 -1.62
CA THR A 32 -10.87 5.80 -0.24
C THR A 32 -10.56 4.68 0.75
N ARG A 33 -10.40 5.03 2.03
CA ARG A 33 -10.31 4.06 3.13
C ARG A 33 -11.50 3.10 3.16
N ASP A 34 -12.73 3.60 3.05
CA ASP A 34 -13.93 2.76 3.14
C ASP A 34 -14.03 1.80 1.94
N GLU A 35 -13.66 2.25 0.74
CA GLU A 35 -13.49 1.36 -0.40
C GLU A 35 -12.41 0.32 -0.12
N MET A 36 -11.25 0.71 0.41
CA MET A 36 -10.14 -0.21 0.73
C MET A 36 -10.56 -1.34 1.69
N MET A 37 -11.38 -1.00 2.70
CA MET A 37 -11.91 -1.90 3.74
C MET A 37 -13.10 -2.76 3.29
N SER A 38 -13.78 -2.40 2.20
CA SER A 38 -14.94 -3.15 1.68
C SER A 38 -14.57 -4.15 0.58
N HIS A 39 -13.29 -4.29 0.25
CA HIS A 39 -12.85 -5.27 -0.75
C HIS A 39 -13.13 -6.70 -0.29
N LEU A 40 -13.81 -7.46 -1.13
CA LEU A 40 -13.90 -8.91 -0.99
C LEU A 40 -12.52 -9.54 -1.20
N HIS A 41 -12.29 -10.65 -0.50
CA HIS A 41 -11.08 -11.44 -0.62
C HIS A 41 -10.82 -11.83 -2.08
N GLN A 42 -9.57 -11.63 -2.51
CA GLN A 42 -9.08 -11.95 -3.85
C GLN A 42 -7.64 -12.44 -3.75
N THR A 43 -7.24 -13.33 -4.66
CA THR A 43 -5.85 -13.78 -4.73
C THR A 43 -4.93 -12.62 -5.11
N ILE A 44 -3.87 -12.40 -4.34
CA ILE A 44 -2.83 -11.40 -4.60
C ILE A 44 -1.59 -12.16 -5.09
N GLY A 45 -1.47 -12.27 -6.41
CA GLY A 45 -0.30 -12.89 -7.06
C GLY A 45 0.92 -11.97 -7.12
N ALA A 46 1.26 -11.28 -6.03
CA ALA A 46 2.39 -10.36 -5.98
C ALA A 46 3.71 -11.12 -5.78
N LYS A 47 4.74 -10.74 -6.53
CA LYS A 47 6.10 -11.22 -6.31
C LYS A 47 6.67 -10.60 -5.03
N ILE A 48 7.14 -11.45 -4.12
CA ILE A 48 7.80 -11.08 -2.86
C ILE A 48 9.15 -11.81 -2.81
N PRO A 49 10.25 -11.17 -2.33
CA PRO A 49 10.33 -9.81 -1.78
C PRO A 49 10.06 -8.72 -2.82
N LEU A 50 9.63 -7.54 -2.33
CA LEU A 50 9.41 -6.37 -3.18
C LEU A 50 10.76 -5.86 -3.70
N GLU A 51 10.83 -5.60 -4.99
CA GLU A 51 12.03 -5.11 -5.67
C GLU A 51 12.27 -3.63 -5.31
N ASP A 52 13.54 -3.23 -5.19
CA ASP A 52 13.96 -1.87 -4.87
C ASP A 52 13.24 -1.24 -3.66
N PHE A 53 12.99 -2.06 -2.63
CA PHE A 53 12.36 -1.60 -1.41
C PHE A 53 13.27 -0.66 -0.62
N ASN A 54 12.80 0.57 -0.43
CA ASN A 54 13.52 1.62 0.28
C ASN A 54 12.58 2.35 1.25
N VAL A 55 13.14 2.74 2.40
CA VAL A 55 12.48 3.60 3.39
C VAL A 55 13.30 4.88 3.50
N HIS A 56 12.63 6.02 3.30
CA HIS A 56 13.23 7.34 3.34
C HIS A 56 12.67 8.11 4.53
N ASP A 57 13.56 8.66 5.35
CA ASP A 57 13.20 9.50 6.47
C ASP A 57 12.83 10.90 5.98
N ILE A 58 11.57 11.30 6.15
CA ILE A 58 11.12 12.68 5.86
C ILE A 58 11.17 13.51 7.14
N SER A 59 10.76 12.91 8.25
CA SER A 59 10.92 13.46 9.60
C SER A 59 10.96 12.33 10.64
N GLU A 60 11.01 12.68 11.93
CA GLU A 60 10.88 11.72 13.03
C GLU A 60 9.58 10.89 12.93
N HIS A 61 8.50 11.52 12.48
CA HIS A 61 7.16 10.92 12.47
C HIS A 61 6.60 10.68 11.07
N VAL A 62 7.39 10.86 10.01
CA VAL A 62 6.96 10.62 8.62
C VAL A 62 8.04 9.86 7.86
N LYS A 63 7.64 8.75 7.24
CA LYS A 63 8.48 7.96 6.33
C LYS A 63 7.82 7.89 4.96
N LEU A 64 8.66 7.96 3.93
CA LEU A 64 8.28 7.61 2.57
C LEU A 64 8.82 6.21 2.28
N VAL A 65 7.95 5.30 1.85
CA VAL A 65 8.36 3.96 1.41
C VAL A 65 8.16 3.85 -0.09
N THR A 66 9.20 3.44 -0.80
CA THR A 66 9.19 3.24 -2.26
C THR A 66 9.63 1.83 -2.61
N TYR A 67 9.05 1.24 -3.65
CA TYR A 67 9.42 -0.09 -4.16
C TYR A 67 8.80 -0.32 -5.54
N ILE A 68 9.15 -1.43 -6.18
CA ILE A 68 8.51 -1.92 -7.40
C ILE A 68 7.62 -3.13 -7.04
N SER A 69 6.35 -3.05 -7.42
CA SER A 69 5.43 -4.21 -7.36
C SER A 69 5.40 -4.92 -8.71
N GLU A 70 5.40 -6.26 -8.72
CA GLU A 70 5.10 -7.11 -9.88
C GLU A 70 3.95 -8.05 -9.48
N VAL A 71 2.83 -8.04 -10.22
CA VAL A 71 1.61 -8.77 -9.83
C VAL A 71 1.02 -9.55 -11.00
N GLY A 72 0.58 -10.77 -10.73
CA GLY A 72 -0.16 -11.62 -11.66
C GLY A 72 0.71 -12.30 -12.72
N SER A 73 0.10 -13.16 -13.54
CA SER A 73 0.78 -13.91 -14.59
C SER A 73 1.36 -13.03 -15.70
N GLU A 74 0.72 -11.90 -15.97
CA GLU A 74 1.19 -10.90 -16.94
C GLU A 74 2.34 -10.03 -16.40
N LYS A 75 2.76 -10.26 -15.15
CA LYS A 75 3.84 -9.51 -14.48
C LYS A 75 3.63 -8.00 -14.57
N LEU A 76 2.43 -7.54 -14.19
CA LEU A 76 2.13 -6.12 -14.21
C LEU A 76 3.02 -5.39 -13.21
N ARG A 77 3.90 -4.53 -13.71
CA ARG A 77 4.85 -3.76 -12.89
C ARG A 77 4.36 -2.34 -12.62
N ALA A 78 4.70 -1.82 -11.44
CA ALA A 78 4.44 -0.44 -11.07
C ALA A 78 5.46 0.07 -10.05
N ASN A 79 5.89 1.32 -10.21
CA ASN A 79 6.58 2.09 -9.18
C ASN A 79 5.56 2.44 -8.09
N ARG A 80 5.87 2.09 -6.86
CA ARG A 80 4.99 2.26 -5.71
C ARG A 80 5.60 3.26 -4.74
N SER A 81 4.76 4.14 -4.22
CA SER A 81 5.13 5.07 -3.15
C SER A 81 4.06 5.07 -2.07
N SER A 82 4.47 5.22 -0.82
CA SER A 82 3.55 5.34 0.31
C SER A 82 4.08 6.26 1.38
N LEU A 83 3.20 7.09 1.94
CA LEU A 83 3.51 7.90 3.10
C LEU A 83 2.97 7.24 4.35
N TRP A 84 3.88 7.04 5.29
CA TRP A 84 3.62 6.47 6.60
C TRP A 84 3.82 7.54 7.65
N VAL A 85 2.88 7.65 8.57
CA VAL A 85 2.87 8.64 9.64
C VAL A 85 2.84 7.92 10.98
N HIS A 86 3.67 8.36 11.92
CA HIS A 86 3.69 7.78 13.25
C HIS A 86 2.64 8.47 14.12
N GLU A 87 1.52 7.80 14.36
CA GLU A 87 0.45 8.32 15.20
C GLU A 87 0.40 7.58 16.53
N LYS A 88 0.45 8.34 17.63
CA LYS A 88 0.44 7.86 19.03
C LYS A 88 1.56 6.85 19.31
N ARG A 89 1.38 5.59 18.90
CA ARG A 89 2.26 4.44 19.19
C ARG A 89 2.51 3.53 17.99
N SER A 90 2.04 3.88 16.78
CA SER A 90 2.15 3.01 15.62
C SER A 90 2.27 3.80 14.33
N TRP A 91 2.96 3.21 13.35
CA TRP A 91 2.95 3.72 11.98
C TRP A 91 1.62 3.42 11.30
N LYS A 92 1.06 4.43 10.64
CA LYS A 92 -0.17 4.39 9.87
C LYS A 92 0.11 4.75 8.42
N LEU A 93 -0.47 4.01 7.49
CA LEU A 93 -0.40 4.31 6.07
C LEU A 93 -1.43 5.41 5.77
N ARG A 94 -0.96 6.61 5.39
CA ARG A 94 -1.82 7.76 5.07
C ARG A 94 -2.06 7.92 3.58
N PHE A 95 -1.12 7.50 2.75
CA PHE A 95 -1.25 7.62 1.30
C PHE A 95 -0.52 6.48 0.60
N HIS A 96 -1.08 5.99 -0.50
CA HIS A 96 -0.41 5.06 -1.40
C HIS A 96 -0.63 5.43 -2.87
N GLN A 97 0.37 5.21 -3.71
CA GLN A 97 0.24 5.36 -5.15
C GLN A 97 0.98 4.26 -5.89
N GLY A 98 0.42 3.85 -7.03
CA GLY A 98 1.11 3.07 -8.05
C GLY A 98 1.13 3.79 -9.40
N THR A 99 2.32 3.97 -9.95
CA THR A 99 2.53 4.44 -11.32
C THR A 99 2.96 3.23 -12.17
N PRO A 100 2.24 2.86 -13.25
CA PRO A 100 2.66 1.79 -14.14
C PRO A 100 4.11 1.97 -14.61
N ILE A 101 4.83 0.86 -14.72
CA ILE A 101 6.11 0.80 -15.45
C ILE A 101 5.77 0.18 -16.81
N GLU A 102 6.04 0.90 -17.88
CA GLU A 102 5.91 0.44 -19.28
C GLU A 102 7.22 -0.18 -19.77
#